data_AF-A0A349LVT1-F1
#
_entry.id   AF-A0A349LVT1-F1
#
_cell.length_a   1.000
_cell.length_b   1.000
_cell.length_c   1.000
_cell.angle_alpha   90.00
_cell.angle_beta   90.00
_cell.angle_gamma   90.00
#
_symmetry.space_group_name_H-M   'P 1'
#
loop_
_entity.id
_entity.type
_entity.pdbx_description
1 polymer ?
#
loop_
_entity_poly.entity_id
_entity_poly.type
_entity_poly.pdbx_seq_one_letter_code
_entity_poly.pdbx_strand_id
1 'polypeptide(L)'
;MKKIPALSIAIALLLCTSASKAGCVINEPPAIPDGATATAQQMEEAQKLVKDYLALTQDYLACLEFEGKGKPNGPLTALYNQQTEKMERLASDFNKQLKVFKSK
;
A
#
# COMPACT_ATOMS: atom_id res chain seq x y z
N MET A 1 21.30 -10.62 -49.58
CA MET A 1 22.13 -11.21 -48.50
C MET A 1 23.44 -10.42 -48.41
N LYS A 2 23.51 -9.37 -47.58
CA LYS A 2 24.75 -8.65 -47.27
C LYS A 2 24.66 -8.22 -45.81
N LYS A 3 25.46 -8.86 -44.96
CA LYS A 3 25.39 -8.74 -43.50
C LYS A 3 26.07 -7.44 -43.08
N ILE A 4 25.33 -6.55 -42.42
CA ILE A 4 25.86 -5.31 -41.86
C ILE A 4 26.28 -5.62 -40.41
N PRO A 5 27.52 -5.31 -40.01
CA PRO A 5 28.10 -5.74 -38.74
C PRO A 5 27.59 -4.90 -37.56
N ALA A 6 27.67 -5.53 -36.39
CA ALA A 6 27.34 -4.98 -35.09
C ALA A 6 28.05 -3.65 -34.80
N LEU A 7 27.27 -2.64 -34.42
CA LEU A 7 27.76 -1.45 -33.72
C LEU A 7 27.04 -1.37 -32.37
N SER A 8 27.77 -1.78 -31.33
CA SER A 8 27.40 -1.63 -29.93
C SER A 8 27.23 -0.14 -29.60
N ILE A 9 26.02 0.25 -29.21
CA ILE A 9 25.76 1.50 -28.51
C ILE A 9 25.24 1.13 -27.12
N ALA A 10 26.15 1.10 -26.16
CA ALA A 10 25.84 1.02 -24.74
C ALA A 10 25.25 2.37 -24.31
N ILE A 11 23.93 2.47 -24.24
CA ILE A 11 23.25 3.57 -23.56
C ILE A 11 23.22 3.22 -22.07
N ALA A 12 24.14 3.84 -21.32
CA ALA A 12 24.08 3.96 -19.88
C ALA A 12 22.86 4.84 -19.54
N LEU A 13 21.71 4.22 -19.30
CA LEU A 13 20.59 4.89 -18.67
C LEU A 13 20.94 5.07 -17.19
N LEU A 14 21.37 6.30 -16.87
CA LEU A 14 21.31 6.84 -15.51
C LEU A 14 19.87 6.68 -15.02
N LEU A 15 19.61 5.63 -14.26
CA LEU A 15 18.46 5.61 -13.37
C LEU A 15 18.81 6.54 -12.23
N CYS A 16 18.30 7.77 -12.32
CA CYS A 16 18.19 8.70 -11.22
C CYS A 16 17.64 7.93 -10.01
N THR A 17 18.51 7.61 -9.06
CA THR A 17 18.07 7.29 -7.72
C THR A 17 17.43 8.57 -7.20
N SER A 18 16.11 8.66 -7.30
CA SER A 18 15.34 9.63 -6.54
C SER A 18 15.82 9.49 -5.10
N ALA A 19 16.52 10.50 -4.60
CA ALA A 19 16.79 10.62 -3.18
C ALA A 19 15.43 10.68 -2.50
N SER A 20 14.93 9.52 -2.09
CA SER A 20 13.75 9.40 -1.25
C SER A 20 14.04 10.26 -0.04
N LYS A 21 13.26 11.32 0.15
CA LYS A 21 13.20 12.04 1.42
C LYS A 21 12.90 10.94 2.45
N ALA A 22 13.85 10.63 3.32
CA ALA A 22 13.76 9.53 4.27
C ALA A 22 12.71 9.85 5.35
N GLY A 23 11.43 9.76 5.00
CA GLY A 23 10.30 9.85 5.91
C GLY A 23 9.42 8.62 5.76
N CYS A 24 8.55 8.37 6.72
CA CYS A 24 7.59 7.27 6.65
C CYS A 24 6.70 7.39 5.41
N VAL A 25 6.55 6.30 4.64
CA VAL A 25 5.71 6.26 3.43
C VAL A 25 4.71 5.13 3.54
N ILE A 26 3.47 5.40 3.13
CA ILE A 26 2.41 4.42 2.99
C ILE A 26 1.59 4.69 1.74
N ASN A 27 1.13 3.62 1.09
CA ASN A 27 0.24 3.70 -0.06
C ASN A 27 -1.21 3.99 0.39
N GLU A 28 -2.08 4.26 -0.58
CA GLU A 28 -3.52 4.36 -0.31
C GLU A 28 -4.12 2.98 -0.02
N PRO A 29 -5.22 2.91 0.78
CA PRO A 29 -5.93 1.66 1.01
C PRO A 29 -6.41 1.02 -0.30
N PRO A 30 -6.38 -0.31 -0.43
CA PRO A 30 -6.93 -0.99 -1.60
C PRO A 30 -8.45 -0.81 -1.68
N ALA A 31 -8.99 -0.86 -2.91
CA ALA A 31 -10.42 -0.87 -3.12
C ALA A 31 -11.03 -2.21 -2.67
N ILE A 32 -12.20 -2.14 -2.02
CA ILE A 32 -12.97 -3.33 -1.64
C ILE A 32 -14.05 -3.58 -2.70
N PRO A 33 -14.09 -4.75 -3.34
CA PRO A 33 -15.12 -5.08 -4.32
C PRO A 33 -16.50 -5.23 -3.63
N ASP A 34 -17.57 -4.96 -4.37
CA ASP A 34 -18.93 -5.12 -3.87
C ASP A 34 -19.26 -6.60 -3.68
N GLY A 35 -19.50 -7.00 -2.43
CA GLY A 35 -19.83 -8.36 -2.06
C GLY A 35 -21.08 -8.89 -2.77
N ALA A 36 -22.00 -8.01 -3.23
CA ALA A 36 -23.21 -8.33 -3.98
C ALA A 36 -22.96 -8.71 -5.46
N THR A 37 -21.81 -8.37 -6.04
CA THR A 37 -21.50 -8.69 -7.46
C THR A 37 -20.13 -9.35 -7.65
N ALA A 38 -19.25 -9.29 -6.66
CA ALA A 38 -17.91 -9.87 -6.72
C ALA A 38 -17.91 -11.38 -6.91
N THR A 39 -16.87 -11.88 -7.58
CA THR A 39 -16.52 -13.31 -7.67
C THR A 39 -15.71 -13.75 -6.44
N ALA A 40 -15.62 -15.06 -6.21
CA ALA A 40 -14.78 -15.62 -5.14
C ALA A 40 -13.30 -15.20 -5.30
N GLN A 41 -12.78 -15.22 -6.53
CA GLN A 41 -11.41 -14.80 -6.82
C GLN A 41 -11.17 -13.32 -6.47
N GLN A 42 -12.12 -12.43 -6.81
CA GLN A 42 -12.02 -11.01 -6.47
C GLN A 42 -12.03 -10.78 -4.96
N MET A 43 -12.87 -11.52 -4.22
CA MET A 43 -12.92 -11.40 -2.75
C MET A 43 -11.66 -11.97 -2.08
N GLU A 44 -11.07 -13.03 -2.62
CA GLU A 44 -9.79 -13.59 -2.14
C GLU A 44 -8.63 -12.63 -2.39
N GLU A 45 -8.55 -12.05 -3.59
CA GLU A 45 -7.54 -11.04 -3.92
C GLU A 45 -7.70 -9.80 -3.03
N ALA A 46 -8.93 -9.33 -2.82
CA ALA A 46 -9.20 -8.25 -1.88
C ALA A 46 -8.75 -8.59 -0.45
N GLN A 47 -8.97 -9.82 0.01
CA GLN A 47 -8.48 -10.25 1.32
C GLN A 47 -6.95 -10.17 1.43
N LYS A 48 -6.24 -10.60 0.38
CA LYS A 48 -4.78 -10.53 0.33
C LYS A 48 -4.32 -9.07 0.37
N LEU A 49 -4.89 -8.22 -0.48
CA LEU A 49 -4.54 -6.79 -0.53
C LEU A 49 -4.80 -6.08 0.80
N VAL A 50 -5.92 -6.38 1.46
CA VAL A 50 -6.21 -5.83 2.80
C VAL A 50 -5.13 -6.28 3.78
N LYS A 51 -4.79 -7.57 3.87
CA LYS A 51 -3.74 -8.06 4.77
C LYS A 51 -2.39 -7.41 4.51
N ASP A 52 -2.00 -7.30 3.24
CA ASP A 52 -0.76 -6.64 2.84
C ASP A 52 -0.75 -5.17 3.28
N TYR A 53 -1.88 -4.46 3.12
CA TYR A 53 -2.04 -3.08 3.58
C TYR A 53 -1.96 -2.94 5.10
N LEU A 54 -2.53 -3.88 5.86
CA LEU A 54 -2.44 -3.90 7.32
C LEU A 54 -0.98 -4.03 7.76
N ALA A 55 -0.21 -4.94 7.14
CA ALA A 55 1.21 -5.11 7.44
C ALA A 55 2.01 -3.83 7.14
N LEU A 56 1.83 -3.26 5.95
CA LEU A 56 2.45 -1.98 5.57
C LEU A 56 2.07 -0.83 6.52
N THR A 57 0.83 -0.84 7.01
CA THR A 57 0.37 0.15 7.99
C THR A 57 1.12 0.02 9.31
N GLN A 58 1.34 -1.20 9.81
CA GLN A 58 2.10 -1.37 11.05
C GLN A 58 3.54 -0.89 10.91
N ASP A 59 4.19 -1.18 9.78
CA ASP A 59 5.55 -0.68 9.51
C ASP A 59 5.59 0.85 9.45
N TYR A 60 4.58 1.46 8.83
CA TYR A 60 4.43 2.91 8.76
C TYR A 60 4.20 3.54 10.15
N LEU A 61 3.32 2.96 10.97
CA LEU A 61 3.03 3.43 12.32
C LEU A 61 4.28 3.36 13.21
N ALA A 62 5.02 2.24 13.17
CA ALA A 62 6.28 2.08 13.89
C ALA A 62 7.33 3.11 13.45
N CYS A 63 7.39 3.41 12.15
CA CYS A 63 8.24 4.48 11.62
C CYS A 63 7.85 5.86 12.19
N LEU A 64 6.55 6.19 12.21
CA LEU A 64 6.07 7.47 12.75
C LEU A 64 6.38 7.62 14.23
N GLU A 65 6.26 6.54 15.00
CA GLU A 65 6.64 6.52 16.42
C GLU A 65 8.14 6.77 16.61
N PHE A 66 8.98 6.16 15.77
CA PHE A 66 10.42 6.37 15.79
C PHE A 66 10.79 7.82 15.45
N GLU A 67 10.24 8.38 14.37
CA GLU A 67 10.48 9.77 13.97
C GLU A 67 9.89 10.78 14.97
N GLY A 68 8.78 10.43 15.63
CA GLY A 68 8.08 11.24 16.62
C GLY A 68 8.64 11.15 18.04
N LYS A 69 9.65 10.31 18.27
CA LYS A 69 10.19 10.05 19.61
C LYS A 69 10.66 11.34 20.29
N GLY A 70 10.22 11.54 21.53
CA GLY A 70 10.51 12.74 22.31
C GLY A 70 9.73 13.99 21.89
N LYS A 71 8.78 13.86 20.96
CA LYS A 71 7.86 14.92 20.53
C LYS A 71 6.41 14.48 20.72
N PRO A 72 5.95 14.28 21.97
CA PRO A 72 4.55 13.93 22.23
C PRO A 72 3.63 15.02 21.68
N ASN A 73 2.57 14.63 21.00
CA ASN A 73 1.62 15.52 20.31
C ASN A 73 2.20 16.33 19.14
N GLY A 74 3.29 15.85 18.53
CA GLY A 74 3.82 16.42 17.30
C GLY A 74 2.92 16.16 16.07
N PRO A 75 3.25 16.75 14.91
CA PRO A 75 2.49 16.54 13.67
C PRO A 75 2.34 15.06 13.26
N LEU A 76 3.30 14.22 13.65
CA LEU A 76 3.29 12.78 13.35
C LEU A 76 2.22 12.02 14.16
N THR A 77 1.81 12.53 15.32
CA THR A 77 0.70 11.94 16.10
C THR A 77 -0.61 12.04 15.33
N ALA A 78 -0.86 13.15 14.64
CA ALA A 78 -2.06 13.29 13.80
C ALA A 78 -2.05 12.30 12.62
N LEU A 79 -0.87 12.11 11.99
CA LEU A 79 -0.71 11.13 10.90
C LEU A 79 -0.90 9.69 11.39
N TYR A 80 -0.40 9.36 12.59
CA TYR A 80 -0.59 8.05 13.21
C TYR A 80 -2.08 7.75 13.40
N ASN A 81 -2.81 8.68 14.02
CA ASN A 81 -4.24 8.54 14.28
C ASN A 81 -5.03 8.42 12.99
N GLN A 82 -4.78 9.31 12.02
CA GLN A 82 -5.43 9.28 10.71
C GLN A 82 -5.22 7.93 10.02
N GLN A 83 -4.00 7.39 10.06
CA GLN A 83 -3.70 6.13 9.40
C GLN A 83 -4.32 4.94 10.12
N THR A 84 -4.42 4.99 11.45
CA THR A 84 -5.15 4.00 12.26
C THR A 84 -6.63 3.97 11.87
N GLU A 85 -7.28 5.14 11.78
CA GLU A 85 -8.68 5.24 11.36
C GLU A 85 -8.92 4.69 9.94
N LYS A 86 -8.01 4.97 9.00
CA LYS A 86 -8.08 4.42 7.64
C LYS A 86 -7.99 2.90 7.63
N MET A 87 -7.07 2.35 8.43
CA MET A 87 -6.87 0.91 8.56
C MET A 87 -8.11 0.22 9.13
N GLU A 88 -8.67 0.76 10.21
CA GLU A 88 -9.90 0.27 10.84
C GLU A 88 -11.09 0.31 9.89
N ARG A 89 -11.24 1.43 9.16
CA ARG A 89 -12.29 1.60 8.16
C ARG A 89 -12.18 0.57 7.04
N LEU A 90 -10.98 0.38 6.49
CA LEU A 90 -10.73 -0.61 5.44
C LEU A 90 -11.12 -2.03 5.91
N ALA A 91 -10.71 -2.41 7.13
CA ALA A 91 -11.04 -3.71 7.68
C ALA A 91 -12.55 -3.88 7.91
N SER A 92 -13.23 -2.84 8.40
CA SER A 92 -14.68 -2.82 8.58
C SER A 92 -15.42 -2.97 7.24
N ASP A 93 -15.03 -2.19 6.23
CA ASP A 93 -15.64 -2.21 4.90
C ASP A 93 -15.44 -3.58 4.23
N PHE A 94 -14.23 -4.15 4.31
CA PHE A 94 -13.97 -5.51 3.82
C PHE A 94 -14.84 -6.55 4.52
N ASN A 95 -14.95 -6.52 5.85
CA ASN A 95 -15.78 -7.47 6.60
C ASN A 95 -17.27 -7.34 6.23
N LYS A 96 -17.76 -6.12 6.01
CA LYS A 96 -19.13 -5.87 5.54
C LYS A 96 -19.36 -6.52 4.18
N GLN A 97 -18.48 -6.28 3.20
CA GLN A 97 -18.62 -6.86 1.87
C GLN A 97 -18.44 -8.38 1.87
N LEU A 98 -17.54 -8.90 2.71
CA LEU A 98 -17.38 -10.34 2.89
C LEU A 98 -18.65 -11.00 3.45
N LYS A 99 -19.34 -10.35 4.38
CA LYS A 99 -20.63 -10.84 4.89
C LYS A 99 -21.70 -10.85 3.80
N VAL A 100 -21.79 -9.78 2.99
CA VAL A 100 -22.72 -9.72 1.85
C VAL A 100 -22.42 -10.85 0.87
N PHE A 101 -21.15 -11.04 0.50
CA PHE A 101 -20.73 -12.11 -0.41
C PHE A 101 -21.10 -13.51 0.10
N LYS A 102 -20.87 -13.78 1.39
CA LYS A 102 -21.18 -15.07 2.02
C LYS A 102 -22.67 -15.36 2.19
N SER A 103 -23.51 -14.33 2.06
CA SER A 103 -24.97 -14.44 2.22
C SER A 103 -25.70 -14.58 0.88
N LYS A 104 -24.96 -14.64 -0.23
CA LYS A 104 -25.44 -15.04 -1.55
C LYS A 104 -25.58 -16.54 -1.66
#